data_AF-A0A1C3PAS0-F1
#
_entry.id   AF-A0A1C3PAS0-F1
#
_cell.length_a   1.000
_cell.length_b   1.000
_cell.length_c   1.000
_cell.angle_alpha   90.00
_cell.angle_beta   90.00
_cell.angle_gamma   90.00
#
_symmetry.space_group_name_H-M   'P 1'
#
loop_
_entity.id
_entity.type
_entity.pdbx_description
1 polymer ?
#
loop_
_entity_poly.entity_id
_entity_poly.type
_entity_poly.pdbx_seq_one_letter_code
_entity_poly.pdbx_strand_id
1 'polypeptide(L)' 'MFVRGLQVAGPCPTRRSFIEGLRGVHDYDGGGLLPRPVDFATNLGRLSNCYDFVRVSDDGSRFIPLEPTVRCGNPIT' A
#
# COMPACT_ATOMS: atom_id res chain seq x y z
N MET A 1 -1.90 -7.81 0.85
CA MET A 1 -1.01 -8.03 -0.30
C MET A 1 -0.78 -9.51 -0.50
N PHE A 2 -0.26 -10.23 0.50
CA PHE A 2 0.00 -11.67 0.40
C PHE A 2 -1.25 -12.49 0.08
N VAL A 3 -2.36 -12.26 0.78
CA VAL A 3 -3.64 -12.92 0.47
C VAL A 3 -4.12 -12.60 -0.94
N ARG A 4 -4.04 -11.33 -1.37
CA ARG A 4 -4.37 -10.93 -2.73
C ARG A 4 -3.53 -11.66 -3.77
N GLY A 5 -2.23 -11.82 -3.52
CA GLY A 5 -1.30 -12.57 -4.37
C GLY A 5 -1.70 -14.05 -4.52
N LEU A 6 -2.15 -14.70 -3.44
CA LEU A 6 -2.66 -16.08 -3.51
C LEU A 6 -3.97 -16.17 -4.29
N GLN A 7 -4.88 -15.20 -4.12
CA GLN A 7 -6.15 -15.15 -4.87
C GLN A 7 -5.93 -15.03 -6.37
N VAL A 8 -5.03 -14.12 -6.80
CA VAL A 8 -4.74 -13.90 -8.22
C VAL A 8 -3.86 -15.00 -8.83
N ALA A 9 -3.11 -15.75 -8.02
CA ALA A 9 -2.35 -16.91 -8.47
C ALA A 9 -3.23 -18.12 -8.83
N GLY A 10 -4.47 -18.16 -8.34
CA GLY A 10 -5.41 -19.23 -8.57
C GLY A 10 -5.14 -20.52 -7.76
N PRO A 11 -5.85 -21.61 -8.07
CA PRO A 11 -5.69 -22.90 -7.39
C PRO A 11 -4.27 -23.47 -7.51
N CYS A 12 -3.78 -24.13 -6.45
CA CYS A 12 -2.44 -24.74 -6.36
C CYS A 12 -1.30 -23.78 -6.75
N PRO A 13 -1.13 -22.66 -6.02
CA PRO A 13 -0.18 -21.61 -6.39
C PRO A 13 1.28 -22.07 -6.28
N THR A 14 2.12 -21.53 -7.15
CA THR A 14 3.59 -21.65 -7.10
C THR A 14 4.21 -20.30 -6.77
N ARG A 15 5.49 -20.28 -6.37
CA ARG A 15 6.23 -19.02 -6.17
C ARG A 15 6.18 -18.13 -7.42
N ARG A 16 6.32 -18.70 -8.62
CA ARG A 16 6.29 -17.98 -9.88
C ARG A 16 4.89 -17.41 -10.16
N SER A 17 3.83 -18.24 -10.08
CA SER A 17 2.46 -17.78 -10.36
C SER A 17 1.98 -16.73 -9.35
N PHE A 18 2.44 -16.80 -8.09
CA PHE A 18 2.22 -15.75 -7.10
C PHE A 18 2.79 -14.40 -7.55
N ILE A 19 4.07 -14.37 -7.97
CA ILE A 19 4.73 -13.13 -8.36
C ILE A 19 4.12 -12.60 -9.66
N GLU A 20 3.94 -13.46 -10.67
CA GLU A 20 3.32 -13.08 -11.95
C GLU A 20 1.91 -12.51 -11.73
N GLY A 21 1.07 -13.20 -10.97
CA GLY A 21 -0.28 -12.75 -10.66
C GLY A 21 -0.29 -11.43 -9.88
N LEU A 22 0.58 -11.29 -8.88
CA LEU A 22 0.67 -10.05 -8.09
C LEU A 22 1.13 -8.86 -8.95
N ARG A 23 2.03 -9.07 -9.92
CA ARG A 23 2.47 -8.02 -10.87
C ARG A 23 1.37 -7.57 -11.83
N GLY A 24 0.29 -8.32 -11.98
CA GLY A 24 -0.90 -7.92 -12.74
C GLY A 24 -1.91 -7.07 -11.96
N VAL A 25 -1.64 -6.72 -10.70
CA VAL A 25 -2.53 -5.90 -9.87
C VAL A 25 -2.06 -4.45 -9.88
N HIS A 26 -2.92 -3.56 -10.36
CA HIS A 26 -2.58 -2.15 -10.61
C HIS A 26 -3.16 -1.16 -9.59
N ASP A 27 -4.12 -1.59 -8.79
CA ASP A 27 -4.98 -0.76 -7.96
C ASP A 27 -5.10 -1.29 -6.53
N TYR A 28 -4.04 -1.92 -6.01
CA TYR A 28 -4.07 -2.46 -4.66
C TYR A 28 -4.18 -1.34 -3.62
N ASP A 29 -5.34 -1.20 -2.98
CA ASP A 29 -5.67 -0.14 -2.01
C ASP A 29 -5.49 -0.57 -0.54
N GLY A 30 -5.13 -1.84 -0.31
CA GLY A 30 -5.00 -2.39 1.04
C GLY A 30 -6.30 -2.42 1.85
N GLY A 31 -7.46 -2.45 1.19
CA GLY A 31 -8.76 -2.34 1.86
C GLY A 31 -9.06 -0.91 2.36
N GLY A 32 -8.56 0.10 1.63
CA GLY A 32 -8.70 1.52 1.97
C GLY A 32 -7.71 2.05 3.00
N LEU A 33 -6.72 1.23 3.42
CA LEU A 33 -5.72 1.62 4.43
C LEU A 33 -4.49 2.32 3.83
N LEU A 34 -4.36 2.34 2.51
CA LEU A 34 -3.26 3.02 1.85
C LEU A 34 -3.67 4.44 1.44
N PRO A 35 -2.83 5.47 1.64
CA PRO A 35 -3.12 6.84 1.20
C PRO A 35 -3.42 6.93 -0.29
N ARG A 36 -2.82 6.04 -1.09
CA ARG A 36 -3.07 5.86 -2.51
C ARG A 36 -2.94 4.40 -2.91
N PRO A 37 -3.67 3.94 -3.95
CA PRO A 37 -3.48 2.60 -4.50
C PRO A 37 -2.06 2.38 -5.02
N VAL A 38 -1.59 1.14 -4.88
CA VAL A 38 -0.27 0.70 -5.35
C VAL A 38 -0.42 -0.12 -6.61
N ASP A 39 0.30 0.30 -7.65
CA ASP A 39 0.50 -0.50 -8.86
C ASP A 39 1.69 -1.43 -8.67
N PHE A 40 1.41 -2.72 -8.47
CA PHE A 40 2.47 -3.71 -8.30
C PHE A 40 3.23 -4.01 -9.59
N ALA A 41 2.78 -3.58 -10.77
CA ALA A 41 3.59 -3.72 -11.98
C ALA A 41 4.82 -2.81 -11.96
N THR A 42 4.70 -1.62 -11.35
CA THR A 42 5.69 -0.54 -11.49
C THR A 42 6.33 -0.08 -10.18
N ASN A 43 5.85 -0.53 -9.02
CA ASN A 43 6.32 -0.04 -7.72
C ASN A 43 7.68 -0.58 -7.23
N LEU A 44 8.32 -1.52 -7.95
CA LEU A 44 9.57 -2.12 -7.46
C LEU A 44 10.65 -1.06 -7.30
N GLY A 45 11.19 -0.93 -6.09
CA GLY A 45 12.22 0.06 -5.77
C GLY A 45 11.72 1.51 -5.73
N ARG A 46 10.40 1.75 -5.83
CA ARG A 46 9.81 3.09 -5.74
C ARG A 46 9.23 3.30 -4.34
N LEU A 47 9.66 4.39 -3.69
CA LEU A 47 9.06 4.83 -2.44
C LEU A 47 7.70 5.50 -2.70
N SER A 48 6.77 5.35 -1.75
CA SER A 48 5.56 6.19 -1.76
C SER A 48 5.96 7.65 -1.59
N ASN A 49 5.23 8.54 -2.24
CA ASN A 49 5.35 9.97 -2.02
C ASN A 49 4.19 10.55 -1.21
N CYS A 50 3.20 9.73 -0.84
CA CYS A 50 2.05 10.13 -0.03
C CYS A 50 2.00 9.32 1.26
N TYR A 51 1.70 9.99 2.37
CA TYR A 51 1.69 9.41 3.72
C TYR A 51 0.55 9.99 4.56
N ASP A 52 0.07 9.18 5.51
CA ASP A 52 -0.84 9.64 6.56
C ASP A 52 -0.05 10.17 7.75
N PHE A 53 -0.43 11.35 8.23
CA PHE A 53 0.19 11.95 9.41
C PHE A 53 -0.77 11.89 10.59
N VAL A 54 -0.27 11.38 11.71
CA VAL A 54 -1.03 11.28 12.96
C VAL A 54 -0.25 11.91 14.11
N ARG A 55 -0.97 12.36 15.14
CA ARG A 55 -0.42 12.68 16.46
C ARG A 55 -0.97 11.70 17.49
N VAL A 56 -0.23 11.48 18.57
CA VAL A 56 -0.76 10.76 19.73
C VAL A 56 -1.70 11.68 20.51
N SER A 57 -2.78 11.13 21.07
CA SER A 57 -3.67 11.85 22.00
C SER A 57 -2.93 12.24 23.29
N ASP A 58 -3.43 13.26 24.00
CA ASP A 58 -2.78 13.75 25.21
C ASP A 58 -2.71 12.70 26.33
N ASP A 59 -3.63 11.73 26.34
CA ASP A 59 -3.65 10.59 27.26
C ASP A 59 -2.87 9.35 26.76
N GLY A 60 -2.28 9.41 25.56
CA GLY A 60 -1.49 8.32 24.98
C GLY A 60 -2.30 7.14 24.41
N SER A 61 -3.62 7.16 24.44
CA SER A 61 -4.47 5.99 24.15
C SER A 61 -4.80 5.77 22.68
N ARG A 62 -4.62 6.79 21.81
CA ARG A 62 -5.00 6.73 20.40
C ARG A 62 -4.14 7.59 19.49
N PHE A 63 -4.15 7.25 18.20
CA PHE A 63 -3.65 8.12 17.13
C PHE A 63 -4.79 9.01 16.61
N ILE A 64 -4.49 10.29 16.41
CA ILE A 64 -5.39 11.31 15.88
C ILE A 64 -4.85 11.75 14.52
N PRO A 65 -5.59 11.55 13.42
CA PRO A 65 -5.20 12.07 12.11
C PRO A 65 -5.00 13.59 12.13
N LEU A 66 -3.96 14.07 11.46
CA LEU A 66 -3.71 15.50 11.26
C LEU A 66 -4.31 15.95 9.94
N GLU A 67 -5.15 16.98 9.93
CA GLU A 67 -5.70 17.48 8.67
C GLU A 67 -4.69 18.32 7.86
N PRO A 68 -4.59 18.16 6.53
CA PRO A 68 -5.15 17.06 5.76
C PRO A 68 -4.45 15.73 6.10
N THR A 69 -5.23 14.67 6.31
CA THR A 69 -4.73 13.35 6.74
C THR A 69 -3.66 12.82 5.79
N VAL A 70 -3.93 12.86 4.50
CA VAL A 70 -2.99 12.49 3.44
C VAL A 70 -2.15 13.69 3.02
N ARG A 71 -0.83 13.55 3.02
CA ARG A 71 0.11 14.56 2.49
C ARG A 71 1.05 13.93 1.48
N CYS A 72 1.18 14.57 0.32
CA CYS A 72 2.02 14.10 -0.77
C CYS A 72 3.17 15.07 -1.05
N GLY A 73 4.37 14.51 -1.25
CA GLY A 73 5.57 15.25 -1.64
C GLY A 73 6.03 14.92 -3.05
N ASN A 74 7.05 15.64 -3.49
CA ASN A 74 7.79 15.35 -4.71
C ASN A 74 9.19 14.84 -4.35
N PRO A 75 9.76 13.90 -5.12
CA PRO A 75 11.15 13.49 -4.95
C PRO A 75 12.09 14.70 -5.04
N ILE A 76 13.12 14.73 -4.20
CA ILE A 76 14.22 15.69 -4.31
C ILE A 76 15.17 15.10 -5.36
N THR A 77 15.25 15.74 -6.52
CA THR A 77 16.11 15.35 -7.65
C THR A 77 17.21 16.36 -7.86
#